data_AF-A0A645F7V4-F1
#
_entry.id   AF-A0A645F7V4-F1
#
_cell.length_a   1.000
_cell.length_b   1.000
_cell.length_c   1.000
_cell.angle_alpha   90.00
_cell.angle_beta   90.00
_cell.angle_gamma   90.00
#
_symmetry.space_group_name_H-M   'P 1'
#
loop_
_entity.id
_entity.type
_entity.pdbx_description
1 polymer ?
#
loop_
_entity_poly.entity_id
_entity_poly.type
_entity_poly.pdbx_seq_one_letter_code
_entity_poly.pdbx_strand_id
1 'polypeptide(L)'
;MIYSKSYNKEVKRFKFDKKNCCQCPLKNQCLYKDKNGKLLRNARIVDVPLRYDAVLSDMKRNETQEFEEASNKRFKVERRFATMVRNHGLRRCRYLKLKGAKIHIILANMACNIVRMVNLLYPPDIAISQMMSLLGLGHPHIGKKQSKIAE
;
A
#
# COMPACT_ATOMS: atom_id res chain seq x y z
N MET A 1 4.61 -33.07 -13.89
CA MET A 1 5.22 -32.82 -12.56
C MET A 1 5.69 -31.36 -12.52
N ILE A 2 5.02 -30.49 -11.74
CA ILE A 2 5.37 -29.06 -11.63
C ILE A 2 5.86 -28.83 -10.21
N TYR A 3 7.11 -28.37 -10.07
CA TYR A 3 7.65 -27.88 -8.80
C TYR A 3 8.54 -26.66 -9.05
N SER A 4 8.30 -25.58 -8.32
CA SER A 4 9.31 -24.88 -7.51
C SER A 4 8.67 -23.72 -6.71
N LYS A 5 9.06 -23.62 -5.44
CA LYS A 5 8.57 -22.73 -4.39
C LYS A 5 8.88 -21.25 -4.68
N SER A 6 7.87 -20.38 -4.61
CA SER A 6 7.73 -19.30 -3.60
C SER A 6 6.49 -18.46 -3.97
N TYR A 7 5.48 -18.46 -3.10
CA TYR A 7 4.07 -18.06 -3.33
C TYR A 7 3.32 -19.00 -4.28
N ASN A 8 2.27 -19.64 -3.75
CA ASN A 8 1.37 -20.56 -4.44
C ASN A 8 0.53 -19.81 -5.50
N LYS A 9 1.18 -19.27 -6.55
CA LYS A 9 0.51 -18.62 -7.68
C LYS A 9 0.24 -19.70 -8.71
N GLU A 10 -1.02 -20.11 -8.80
CA GLU A 10 -1.49 -20.97 -9.88
C GLU A 10 -1.32 -20.24 -11.21
N VAL A 11 -0.53 -20.84 -12.11
CA VAL A 11 -0.22 -20.27 -13.43
C VAL A 11 -0.56 -21.28 -14.52
N LYS A 12 -1.17 -20.79 -15.59
CA LYS A 12 -1.29 -21.52 -16.86
C LYS A 12 -0.06 -21.23 -17.70
N ARG A 13 0.68 -22.29 -18.02
CA ARG A 13 1.90 -22.21 -18.83
C ARG A 13 1.59 -22.52 -20.28
N PHE A 14 1.78 -21.53 -21.15
CA PHE A 14 1.64 -21.67 -22.60
C PHE A 14 3.04 -21.80 -23.22
N LYS A 15 3.24 -22.89 -23.96
CA LYS A 15 4.49 -23.15 -24.69
C LYS A 15 4.22 -22.89 -26.17
N PHE A 16 5.08 -22.09 -26.78
CA PHE A 16 5.06 -21.88 -28.22
C PHE A 16 5.90 -22.95 -28.91
N ASP A 17 5.47 -23.37 -30.10
CA ASP A 17 6.23 -24.32 -30.89
C ASP A 17 7.56 -23.72 -31.35
N LYS A 18 8.61 -24.52 -31.23
CA LYS A 18 9.97 -24.13 -31.65
C LYS A 18 10.02 -23.79 -33.15
N LYS A 19 9.28 -24.52 -33.99
CA LYS A 19 9.23 -24.28 -35.44
C LYS A 19 8.72 -22.87 -35.73
N ASN A 20 7.59 -22.51 -35.14
CA ASN A 20 6.96 -21.19 -35.28
C ASN A 20 7.87 -20.08 -34.69
N CYS A 21 8.47 -20.30 -33.52
CA CYS A 21 9.40 -19.34 -32.94
C CYS A 21 10.68 -19.14 -33.78
N CYS A 22 11.16 -20.17 -34.49
CA CYS A 22 12.34 -20.05 -35.34
C CYS A 22 12.09 -19.23 -36.61
N GLN A 23 10.87 -19.26 -37.14
CA GLN A 23 10.46 -18.49 -38.33
C GLN A 23 10.01 -17.06 -37.98
N CYS A 24 9.97 -16.70 -36.70
CA CYS A 24 9.49 -15.40 -36.25
C CYS A 24 10.54 -14.29 -36.46
N PRO A 25 10.21 -13.17 -37.15
CA PRO A 25 11.14 -12.05 -37.36
C PRO A 25 11.52 -11.33 -36.05
N LEU A 26 10.65 -11.38 -35.03
CA LEU A 26 10.85 -10.75 -33.72
C LEU A 26 11.54 -11.66 -32.70
N LYS A 27 12.06 -12.82 -33.12
CA LYS A 27 12.66 -13.83 -32.21
C LYS A 27 13.73 -13.26 -31.29
N ASN A 28 14.59 -12.38 -31.82
CA ASN A 28 15.69 -11.78 -31.07
C ASN A 28 15.25 -10.78 -29.98
N GLN A 29 14.04 -10.22 -30.11
CA GLN A 29 13.44 -9.32 -29.11
C GLN A 29 12.56 -10.10 -28.11
N CYS A 30 12.00 -11.23 -28.55
CA CYS A 30 11.09 -12.05 -27.75
C CYS A 30 11.83 -13.01 -26.78
N LEU A 31 13.05 -13.44 -27.09
CA LEU A 31 13.78 -14.42 -26.28
C LEU A 31 14.92 -13.77 -25.50
N TYR A 32 15.04 -14.11 -24.21
CA TYR A 32 16.13 -13.62 -23.37
C TYR A 32 17.49 -14.17 -23.82
N LYS A 33 18.48 -13.29 -23.87
CA LYS A 33 19.89 -13.60 -24.17
C LYS A 33 20.68 -13.67 -22.86
N ASP A 34 21.69 -14.54 -22.84
CA ASP A 34 22.70 -14.55 -21.79
C ASP A 34 23.71 -13.40 -21.99
N LYS A 35 24.61 -13.20 -21.02
CA LYS A 35 25.70 -12.21 -21.06
C LYS A 35 26.58 -12.36 -22.31
N ASN A 36 26.72 -13.58 -22.82
CA ASN A 36 27.48 -13.90 -24.03
C ASN A 36 26.64 -13.79 -25.33
N GLY A 37 25.45 -13.18 -25.28
CA GLY A 37 24.59 -12.96 -26.44
C GLY A 37 23.83 -14.20 -26.96
N LYS A 38 24.11 -15.40 -26.42
CA LYS A 38 23.43 -16.64 -26.79
C LYS A 38 22.01 -16.67 -26.22
N LEU A 39 21.05 -17.14 -27.02
CA LEU A 39 19.67 -17.32 -26.57
C LEU A 39 19.58 -18.38 -25.46
N LEU A 40 18.95 -18.03 -24.34
CA LEU A 40 18.76 -18.95 -23.21
C LEU A 40 17.80 -20.09 -23.55
N ARG A 41 16.88 -19.87 -24.49
CA ARG A 41 15.85 -20.82 -24.93
C ARG A 41 15.58 -20.65 -26.42
N ASN A 42 15.08 -21.71 -27.05
CA ASN A 42 14.76 -21.71 -28.49
C ASN A 42 13.27 -21.42 -28.80
N ALA A 43 12.42 -21.36 -27.78
CA ALA A 43 11.00 -21.10 -27.91
C ALA A 43 10.51 -20.27 -26.71
N ARG A 44 9.48 -19.46 -26.94
CA ARG A 44 8.88 -18.63 -25.89
C ARG A 44 7.99 -19.49 -25.01
N ILE A 45 8.06 -19.23 -23.71
CA ILE A 45 7.12 -19.78 -22.72
C ILE A 45 6.51 -18.58 -22.02
N VAL A 46 5.18 -18.54 -21.95
CA VAL A 46 4.42 -17.49 -21.27
C VAL A 46 3.67 -18.13 -20.12
N ASP A 47 3.92 -17.65 -18.92
CA ASP A 47 3.19 -18.04 -17.72
C ASP A 47 2.13 -16.96 -17.46
N VAL A 48 0.85 -17.34 -17.53
CA VAL A 48 -0.29 -16.46 -17.28
C VAL A 48 -0.88 -16.83 -15.92
N PRO A 49 -1.01 -15.88 -14.96
CA PRO A 49 -1.70 -16.13 -13.71
C PRO A 49 -3.13 -16.62 -13.95
N LEU A 50 -3.61 -17.60 -13.16
CA LEU A 50 -4.96 -18.14 -13.34
C LEU A 50 -6.03 -17.05 -13.22
N ARG A 51 -5.82 -16.12 -12.29
CA ARG A 51 -6.69 -14.96 -12.06
C ARG A 51 -6.19 -13.70 -12.77
N TYR A 52 -5.81 -13.82 -14.04
CA TYR A 52 -5.43 -12.66 -14.84
C TYR A 52 -6.61 -11.72 -15.11
N ASP A 53 -7.84 -12.27 -15.11
CA ASP A 53 -9.10 -11.53 -15.12
C ASP A 53 -9.18 -10.48 -13.99
N ALA A 54 -8.80 -10.84 -12.76
CA ALA A 54 -8.77 -9.92 -11.62
C ALA A 54 -7.78 -8.77 -11.83
N VAL A 55 -6.64 -9.05 -12.45
CA VAL A 55 -5.64 -8.02 -12.80
C VAL A 55 -6.21 -7.06 -13.83
N LEU A 56 -6.87 -7.59 -14.87
CA LEU A 56 -7.51 -6.77 -15.90
C LEU A 56 -8.67 -5.93 -15.35
N SER A 57 -9.47 -6.48 -14.43
CA SER A 57 -10.53 -5.70 -13.77
C SER A 57 -9.97 -4.60 -12.89
N ASP A 58 -8.89 -4.87 -12.15
CA ASP A 58 -8.22 -3.85 -11.34
C ASP A 58 -7.58 -2.76 -12.21
N MET A 59 -6.98 -3.12 -13.35
CA MET A 59 -6.45 -2.14 -14.31
C MET A 59 -7.55 -1.22 -14.83
N LYS A 60 -8.69 -1.77 -15.27
CA LYS A 60 -9.85 -0.98 -15.70
C LYS A 60 -10.39 -0.09 -14.58
N ARG A 61 -10.47 -0.61 -13.36
CA ARG A 61 -10.89 0.17 -12.19
C ARG A 61 -9.95 1.34 -11.92
N ASN A 62 -8.64 1.15 -12.09
CA ASN A 62 -7.66 2.22 -11.85
C ASN A 62 -7.78 3.39 -12.84
N GLU A 63 -8.40 3.17 -14.00
CA GLU A 63 -8.65 4.19 -15.02
C GLU A 63 -9.90 5.04 -14.71
N THR A 64 -10.72 4.66 -13.71
CA THR A 64 -11.96 5.38 -13.41
C THR A 64 -11.72 6.58 -12.48
N GLN A 65 -12.55 7.61 -12.62
CA GLN A 65 -12.47 8.82 -11.80
C GLN A 65 -12.73 8.52 -10.31
N GLU A 66 -13.64 7.59 -10.00
CA GLU A 66 -13.93 7.20 -8.61
C GLU A 66 -12.71 6.59 -7.93
N PHE A 67 -11.88 5.86 -8.69
CA PHE A 67 -10.62 5.33 -8.17
C PHE A 67 -9.61 6.45 -7.93
N GLU A 68 -9.49 7.41 -8.84
CA GLU A 68 -8.60 8.57 -8.67
C GLU A 68 -8.99 9.37 -7.41
N GLU A 69 -10.27 9.67 -7.23
CA GLU A 69 -10.77 10.37 -6.04
C GLU A 69 -10.50 9.59 -4.75
N ALA A 70 -10.73 8.28 -4.75
CA ALA A 70 -10.43 7.41 -3.60
C ALA A 70 -8.92 7.34 -3.32
N SER A 71 -8.09 7.26 -4.37
CA SER A 71 -6.63 7.25 -4.28
C SER A 71 -6.11 8.56 -3.68
N ASN A 72 -6.66 9.69 -4.12
CA ASN A 72 -6.35 11.01 -3.58
C ASN A 72 -6.73 11.15 -2.10
N LYS A 73 -7.66 10.35 -1.58
CA LYS A 73 -8.02 10.32 -0.14
C LYS A 73 -7.21 9.31 0.68
N ARG A 74 -6.44 8.43 0.03
CA ARG A 74 -5.68 7.32 0.66
C ARG A 74 -4.65 7.80 1.68
N PHE A 75 -4.06 8.99 1.48
CA PHE A 75 -3.09 9.56 2.43
C PHE A 75 -3.65 9.67 3.86
N LYS A 76 -4.98 9.84 4.03
CA LYS A 76 -5.63 9.89 5.35
C LYS A 76 -5.46 8.58 6.11
N VAL A 77 -5.55 7.45 5.41
CA VAL A 77 -5.36 6.09 5.97
C VAL A 77 -3.88 5.83 6.23
N GLU A 78 -3.02 6.15 5.26
CA GLU A 78 -1.58 5.91 5.38
C GLU A 78 -0.95 6.72 6.51
N ARG A 79 -1.40 7.96 6.71
CA ARG A 79 -0.99 8.78 7.86
C ARG A 79 -1.35 8.11 9.18
N ARG A 80 -2.55 7.55 9.32
CA ARG A 80 -2.97 6.83 10.54
C ARG A 80 -2.14 5.57 10.75
N PHE A 81 -1.92 4.80 9.70
CA PHE A 81 -1.06 3.62 9.77
C PHE A 81 0.36 3.98 10.20
N ALA A 82 0.90 5.07 9.66
CA ALA A 82 2.22 5.56 10.02
C ALA A 82 2.29 6.00 11.50
N THR A 83 1.25 6.64 12.04
CA THR A 83 1.12 6.93 13.48
C THR A 83 1.13 5.65 14.32
N MET A 84 0.38 4.62 13.92
CA MET A 84 0.39 3.33 14.63
C MET A 84 1.78 2.68 14.63
N VAL A 85 2.47 2.72 13.50
CA VAL A 85 3.83 2.18 13.36
C VAL A 85 4.84 2.92 14.23
N ARG A 86 4.85 4.25 14.17
CA ARG A 86 5.86 5.09 14.84
C ARG A 86 5.55 5.29 16.32
N ASN A 87 4.31 5.66 16.65
CA ASN A 87 3.92 6.12 17.99
C ASN A 87 3.29 5.01 18.84
N HIS A 88 2.55 4.07 18.24
CA HIS A 88 1.89 2.97 18.97
C HIS A 88 2.61 1.62 18.85
N GLY A 89 3.86 1.64 18.38
CA GLY A 89 4.77 0.49 18.47
C GLY A 89 4.34 -0.73 17.68
N LEU A 90 3.63 -0.57 16.54
CA LEU A 90 3.17 -1.71 15.73
C LEU A 90 4.33 -2.65 15.30
N ARG A 91 5.52 -2.09 15.05
CA ARG A 91 6.75 -2.85 14.73
C ARG A 91 7.45 -3.45 15.95
N ARG A 92 7.05 -3.05 17.16
CA ARG A 92 7.61 -3.47 18.45
C ARG A 92 6.61 -4.33 19.24
N CYS A 93 5.64 -4.95 18.54
CA CYS A 93 4.68 -5.86 19.14
C CYS A 93 5.41 -7.03 19.81
N ARG A 94 5.21 -7.18 21.13
CA ARG A 94 5.82 -8.26 21.93
C ARG A 94 4.99 -9.54 21.95
N TYR A 95 3.73 -9.47 21.52
CA TYR A 95 2.88 -10.65 21.46
C TYR A 95 3.34 -11.62 20.37
N LEU A 96 3.30 -12.91 20.69
CA LEU A 96 3.65 -13.99 19.77
C LEU A 96 2.45 -14.41 18.92
N LYS A 97 2.74 -14.88 17.69
CA LYS A 97 1.77 -15.40 16.72
C LYS A 97 0.74 -14.35 16.24
N LEU A 98 0.02 -14.67 15.17
CA LEU A 98 -0.95 -13.76 14.56
C LEU A 98 -2.09 -13.36 15.51
N LYS A 99 -2.52 -14.27 16.39
CA LYS A 99 -3.56 -13.97 17.40
C LYS A 99 -3.10 -12.87 18.36
N GLY A 100 -1.85 -12.93 18.80
CA GLY A 100 -1.27 -11.92 19.68
C GLY A 100 -1.05 -10.58 18.98
N ALA A 101 -0.50 -10.62 17.75
CA ALA A 101 -0.35 -9.42 16.92
C ALA A 101 -1.70 -8.73 16.67
N LYS A 102 -2.77 -9.49 16.46
CA LYS A 102 -4.14 -8.96 16.31
C LYS A 102 -4.56 -8.13 17.52
N ILE A 103 -4.28 -8.59 18.74
CA ILE A 103 -4.60 -7.86 19.98
C ILE A 103 -3.84 -6.52 20.00
N HIS A 104 -2.53 -6.53 19.74
CA HIS A 104 -1.72 -5.31 19.69
C HIS A 104 -2.26 -4.32 18.66
N ILE A 105 -2.57 -4.79 17.45
CA ILE A 105 -3.11 -3.95 16.37
C ILE A 105 -4.43 -3.30 16.79
N ILE A 106 -5.34 -4.06 17.42
CA ILE A 106 -6.63 -3.54 17.91
C ILE A 106 -6.41 -2.45 18.95
N LEU A 107 -5.55 -2.69 19.94
CA LEU A 107 -5.26 -1.70 20.99
C LEU A 107 -4.58 -0.44 20.43
N ALA A 108 -3.61 -0.60 19.52
CA ALA A 108 -2.95 0.53 18.87
C ALA A 108 -3.93 1.38 18.04
N ASN A 109 -4.88 0.73 17.36
CA ASN A 109 -5.92 1.42 16.60
C ASN A 109 -6.90 2.15 17.54
N MET A 110 -7.31 1.51 18.64
CA MET A 110 -8.15 2.12 19.68
C MET A 110 -7.50 3.38 20.27
N ALA A 111 -6.23 3.28 20.68
CA ALA A 111 -5.47 4.42 21.18
C ALA A 111 -5.36 5.56 20.14
N CYS A 112 -5.07 5.22 18.88
CA CYS A 112 -5.01 6.20 17.79
C CYS A 112 -6.35 6.91 17.58
N ASN A 113 -7.47 6.20 17.70
CA ASN A 113 -8.81 6.79 17.59
C ASN A 113 -9.16 7.68 18.77
N ILE A 114 -8.79 7.31 20.00
CA ILE A 114 -8.99 8.14 21.19
C ILE A 114 -8.22 9.46 21.06
N VAL A 115 -6.92 9.40 20.72
CA VAL A 115 -6.10 10.60 20.50
C VAL A 115 -6.69 11.48 19.41
N ARG A 116 -7.22 10.87 18.33
CA ARG A 116 -7.91 11.61 17.28
C ARG A 116 -9.17 12.31 17.79
N MET A 117 -10.02 11.63 18.55
CA MET A 117 -11.24 12.23 19.10
C MET A 117 -10.90 13.43 20.00
N VAL A 118 -9.89 13.30 20.86
CA VAL A 118 -9.42 14.41 21.71
C VAL A 118 -8.96 15.59 20.86
N ASN A 119 -8.15 15.36 19.82
CA ASN A 119 -7.68 16.44 18.93
C ASN A 119 -8.80 17.10 18.10
N LEU A 120 -9.91 16.40 17.86
CA LEU A 120 -11.08 16.94 17.16
C LEU A 120 -11.96 17.79 18.09
N LEU A 121 -12.14 17.33 19.33
CA LEU A 121 -12.93 18.03 20.35
C LEU A 121 -12.17 19.23 20.95
N TYR A 122 -10.85 19.07 21.11
CA TYR A 122 -9.93 20.07 21.67
C TYR A 122 -8.76 20.26 20.70
N PRO A 123 -8.99 20.97 19.58
CA PRO A 123 -7.89 21.31 18.70
C PRO A 123 -6.84 22.11 19.50
N PRO A 124 -5.55 21.92 19.20
CA PRO A 124 -4.44 22.47 19.98
C PRO A 124 -4.55 24.00 20.13
N ASP A 125 -5.13 24.67 19.15
CA ASP A 125 -5.38 26.11 19.12
C ASP A 125 -6.33 26.56 20.24
N ILE A 126 -7.36 25.76 20.54
CA ILE A 126 -8.34 26.01 21.60
C ILE A 126 -7.78 25.61 22.96
N ALA A 127 -7.03 24.50 23.04
CA ALA A 127 -6.43 24.03 24.28
C ALA A 127 -5.37 25.02 24.83
N ILE A 128 -4.55 25.61 23.96
CA ILE A 128 -3.55 26.61 24.36
C ILE A 128 -4.24 27.90 24.84
N SER A 129 -5.30 28.33 24.16
CA SER A 129 -6.11 29.50 24.56
C SER A 129 -6.71 29.33 25.96
N GLN A 130 -7.35 28.19 26.22
CA GLN A 130 -7.97 27.88 27.52
C GLN A 130 -6.93 27.72 28.64
N MET A 131 -5.79 27.09 28.36
CA MET A 131 -4.71 26.92 29.34
C MET A 131 -4.02 28.24 29.68
N MET A 132 -3.78 29.12 28.70
CA MET A 132 -3.24 30.47 28.93
C MET A 132 -4.20 31.32 29.77
N SER A 133 -5.52 31.19 29.52
CA SER A 133 -6.57 31.87 30.28
C SER A 133 -6.64 31.40 31.74
N LEU A 134 -6.48 30.09 31.99
CA LEU A 134 -6.43 29.50 33.34
C LEU A 134 -5.14 29.85 34.11
N LEU A 135 -4.04 30.11 33.41
CA LEU A 135 -2.74 30.48 34.01
C LEU A 135 -2.53 32.00 34.11
N GLY A 136 -3.51 32.82 33.71
CA GLY A 136 -3.44 34.29 33.78
C GLY A 136 -2.40 34.91 32.84
N LEU A 137 -1.94 34.18 31.82
CA LEU A 137 -0.97 34.66 30.84
C LEU A 137 -1.73 35.24 29.64
N GLY A 138 -1.46 36.50 29.31
CA GLY A 138 -2.13 37.23 28.23
C GLY A 138 -2.10 36.48 26.89
N HIS A 139 -3.20 36.59 26.15
CA HIS A 139 -3.45 35.85 24.92
C HIS A 139 -2.33 36.05 23.89
N PRO A 140 -1.61 35.00 23.45
CA PRO A 140 -0.69 35.15 22.33
C PRO A 140 -1.52 35.31 21.04
N HIS A 141 -1.24 36.36 20.26
CA HIS A 141 -1.75 36.51 18.90
C HIS A 141 -1.19 35.38 18.02
N ILE A 142 -1.83 34.22 18.02
CA ILE A 142 -1.52 33.12 17.10
C ILE A 142 -2.29 33.42 15.80
N GLY A 143 -1.54 33.87 14.79
CA GLY A 143 -2.06 34.11 13.45
C GLY A 143 -2.81 32.89 12.93
N LYS A 144 -4.06 33.10 12.51
CA LYS A 144 -4.95 32.09 11.93
C LYS A 144 -4.28 31.43 10.71
N LYS A 145 -3.65 30.26 10.88
CA LYS A 145 -3.42 29.37 9.74
C LYS A 145 -4.77 28.74 9.42
N GLN A 146 -5.40 29.21 8.35
CA GLN A 146 -6.59 28.59 7.77
C GLN A 146 -6.36 27.09 7.61
N SER A 147 -6.99 26.31 8.48
CA SER A 147 -7.12 24.88 8.32
C SER A 147 -8.10 24.64 7.17
N LYS A 148 -7.57 24.42 5.96
CA LYS A 148 -8.33 23.77 4.89
C LYS A 148 -8.63 22.34 5.34
N ILE A 149 -9.76 22.19 6.03
CA ILE A 149 -10.44 20.92 6.21
C ILE A 149 -11.05 20.60 4.85
N ALA A 150 -10.30 19.85 4.02
CA ALA A 150 -10.84 19.21 2.85
C ALA A 150 -11.31 17.79 3.24
N GLU A 151 -12.61 17.57 3.08
CA GLU A 151 -13.33 16.31 3.28
C GLU A 151 -12.74 15.10 2.53
#